data_AF-A0A7S2E3F6-F1
#
_entry.id   AF-A0A7S2E3F6-F1
#
_cell.length_a   1.000
_cell.length_b   1.000
_cell.length_c   1.000
_cell.angle_alpha   90.00
_cell.angle_beta   90.00
_cell.angle_gamma   90.00
#
_symmetry.space_group_name_H-M   'P 1'
#
loop_
_entity.id
_entity.type
_entity.pdbx_description
1 polymer ?
#
loop_
_entity_poly.entity_id
_entity_poly.type
_entity_poly.pdbx_seq_one_letter_code
_entity_poly.pdbx_strand_id
1 'polypeptide(L)'
;LMWDQMFRATLNYGRKGLPLQAISAVDLALWDLLGKLRKEPVYMLLGGATKAVLPMYTTTSRPDVGKQLGFVGCKIPCPFGPADGLAGMRKNVEYFQQSRQQV
;
A
#
# COMPACT_ATOMS: atom_id res chain seq x y z
N LEU A 1 -22.43 -8.30 -9.16
CA LEU A 1 -23.60 -7.37 -9.20
C LEU A 1 -23.46 -6.24 -8.16
N MET A 2 -23.25 -6.52 -6.87
CA MET A 2 -23.18 -5.47 -5.82
C MET A 2 -22.14 -4.37 -6.09
N TRP A 3 -20.90 -4.73 -6.44
CA TRP A 3 -19.85 -3.75 -6.74
C TRP A 3 -20.25 -2.83 -7.92
N ASP A 4 -20.75 -3.42 -9.01
CA ASP A 4 -21.20 -2.69 -10.21
C ASP A 4 -22.35 -1.72 -9.88
N GLN A 5 -23.30 -2.16 -9.05
CA GLN A 5 -24.40 -1.30 -8.58
C GLN A 5 -23.88 -0.12 -7.75
N MET A 6 -23.03 -0.36 -6.74
CA MET A 6 -22.47 0.72 -5.92
C MET A 6 -21.65 1.71 -6.75
N PHE A 7 -20.83 1.21 -7.68
CA PHE A 7 -20.01 2.05 -8.54
C PHE A 7 -20.88 2.88 -9.50
N ARG A 8 -21.87 2.26 -10.18
CA ARG A 8 -22.74 2.94 -11.13
C ARG A 8 -23.67 3.94 -10.47
N ALA A 9 -24.21 3.62 -9.29
CA ALA A 9 -25.08 4.50 -8.53
C ALA A 9 -24.38 5.76 -8.00
N THR A 10 -23.05 5.73 -7.90
CA THR A 10 -22.23 6.82 -7.38
C THR A 10 -21.48 7.59 -8.47
N LEU A 11 -21.71 7.30 -9.76
CA LEU A 11 -20.92 7.86 -10.87
C LEU A 11 -20.92 9.40 -10.96
N ASN A 12 -22.00 10.05 -10.52
CA ASN A 12 -22.18 11.50 -10.58
C ASN A 12 -21.32 12.27 -9.55
N TYR A 13 -20.87 11.63 -8.47
CA TYR A 13 -20.01 12.25 -7.45
C TYR A 13 -18.80 11.41 -7.02
N GLY A 14 -18.66 10.20 -7.57
CA GLY A 14 -17.59 9.25 -7.29
C GLY A 14 -16.57 9.17 -8.42
N ARG A 15 -16.51 8.00 -9.09
CA ARG A 15 -15.48 7.59 -10.07
C ARG A 15 -14.06 7.43 -9.48
N LYS A 16 -13.66 8.30 -8.55
CA LYS A 16 -12.37 8.29 -7.83
C LYS A 16 -12.55 8.87 -6.42
N GLY A 17 -11.50 8.85 -5.62
CA GLY A 17 -11.49 9.51 -4.31
C GLY A 17 -12.40 8.83 -3.28
N LEU A 18 -13.01 9.65 -2.42
CA LEU A 18 -13.71 9.20 -1.21
C LEU A 18 -14.84 8.18 -1.49
N PRO A 19 -15.73 8.36 -2.49
CA PRO A 19 -16.77 7.36 -2.74
C PRO A 19 -16.21 5.99 -3.12
N LEU A 20 -15.11 5.96 -3.88
CA LEU A 20 -14.47 4.69 -4.24
C LEU A 20 -13.81 4.02 -3.02
N GLN A 21 -13.23 4.80 -2.11
CA GLN A 21 -12.71 4.27 -0.83
C GLN A 21 -13.83 3.64 0.02
N ALA A 22 -15.01 4.28 0.08
CA ALA A 22 -16.17 3.73 0.78
C ALA A 22 -16.65 2.41 0.15
N ILE A 23 -16.73 2.35 -1.19
CA ILE A 23 -17.06 1.11 -1.92
C ILE A 23 -16.04 0.01 -1.59
N SER A 24 -14.74 0.33 -1.60
CA SER A 24 -13.68 -0.62 -1.26
C SER A 24 -13.81 -1.16 0.17
N ALA A 25 -14.16 -0.32 1.15
CA ALA A 25 -14.36 -0.77 2.52
C ALA A 25 -15.51 -1.77 2.64
N VAL A 26 -16.64 -1.53 1.96
CA VAL A 26 -17.77 -2.45 1.91
C VAL A 26 -17.39 -3.75 1.20
N ASP A 27 -16.69 -3.67 0.08
CA ASP A 27 -16.25 -4.86 -0.68
C ASP A 27 -15.31 -5.75 0.14
N LEU A 28 -14.33 -5.16 0.85
CA LEU A 28 -13.45 -5.90 1.76
C LEU A 28 -14.23 -6.57 2.90
N ALA A 29 -15.24 -5.91 3.45
CA ALA A 29 -16.10 -6.49 4.48
C ALA A 29 -16.95 -7.67 3.95
N LEU A 30 -17.41 -7.60 2.70
CA LEU A 30 -18.11 -8.71 2.05
C LEU A 30 -17.19 -9.91 1.83
N TRP A 31 -15.94 -9.68 1.44
CA TRP A 31 -14.93 -10.74 1.34
C TRP A 31 -14.61 -11.38 2.68
N ASP A 32 -14.45 -10.58 3.74
CA ASP A 32 -14.26 -11.08 5.10
C ASP A 32 -15.47 -11.89 5.59
N LEU A 33 -16.70 -11.40 5.36
CA LEU A 33 -17.93 -12.13 5.68
C LEU A 33 -18.00 -13.47 4.93
N LEU A 34 -17.70 -13.48 3.63
CA LEU A 34 -17.70 -14.71 2.83
C LEU A 34 -16.68 -15.72 3.35
N GLY A 35 -15.47 -15.26 3.69
CA GLY A 35 -14.44 -16.09 4.32
C GLY A 35 -14.91 -16.69 5.65
N LYS A 36 -15.52 -15.88 6.51
CA LYS A 36 -16.10 -16.33 7.79
C LYS A 36 -17.22 -17.36 7.62
N LEU A 37 -18.13 -17.13 6.67
CA LEU A 37 -19.23 -18.07 6.37
C LEU A 37 -18.71 -19.41 5.85
N ARG A 38 -17.68 -19.38 4.99
CA ARG A 38 -17.03 -20.58 4.46
C ARG A 38 -16.02 -21.21 5.41
N LYS A 39 -15.65 -20.52 6.50
CA LYS A 39 -14.57 -20.90 7.42
C LYS A 39 -13.23 -21.10 6.69
N GLU A 40 -12.98 -20.28 5.67
CA GLU A 40 -11.78 -20.32 4.84
C GLU A 40 -11.10 -18.95 4.83
N PRO A 41 -9.75 -18.89 4.79
CA PRO A 41 -9.06 -17.64 4.57
C PRO A 41 -9.32 -17.12 3.14
N VAL A 42 -9.43 -15.80 2.97
CA VAL A 42 -9.83 -15.17 1.70
C VAL A 42 -8.96 -15.58 0.51
N TYR A 43 -7.65 -15.81 0.69
CA TYR A 43 -6.78 -16.21 -0.42
C TYR A 43 -7.18 -17.56 -1.05
N MET A 44 -7.83 -18.46 -0.31
CA MET A 44 -8.34 -19.73 -0.85
C MET A 44 -9.50 -19.49 -1.82
N LEU A 45 -10.35 -18.50 -1.52
CA LEU A 45 -11.44 -18.07 -2.37
C LEU A 45 -10.96 -17.36 -3.65
N LEU A 46 -9.70 -16.90 -3.66
CA LEU A 46 -9.05 -16.20 -4.77
C LEU A 46 -8.11 -17.10 -5.59
N GLY A 47 -8.23 -18.43 -5.46
CA GLY A 47 -7.45 -19.40 -6.24
C GLY A 47 -6.29 -20.06 -5.47
N GLY A 48 -6.17 -19.82 -4.17
CA GLY A 48 -5.18 -20.48 -3.32
C GLY A 48 -3.80 -19.81 -3.31
N ALA A 49 -2.89 -20.38 -2.53
CA ALA A 49 -1.54 -19.84 -2.37
C ALA A 49 -0.65 -20.18 -3.57
N THR A 50 -0.03 -19.16 -4.17
CA THR A 50 0.96 -19.34 -5.26
C THR A 50 2.41 -19.33 -4.75
N LYS A 51 2.63 -18.96 -3.49
CA LYS A 51 3.92 -18.88 -2.81
C LYS A 51 3.76 -19.27 -1.35
N ALA A 52 4.75 -19.97 -0.79
CA ALA A 52 4.73 -20.35 0.63
C ALA A 52 5.05 -19.16 1.56
N VAL A 53 5.90 -18.22 1.11
CA VAL A 53 6.31 -17.03 1.88
C VAL A 53 6.27 -15.82 0.96
N LEU A 54 5.77 -14.68 1.47
CA LEU A 54 5.75 -13.40 0.76
C LEU A 54 6.92 -12.52 1.25
N PRO A 55 7.92 -12.21 0.40
CA PRO A 55 8.96 -11.26 0.76
C PRO A 55 8.36 -9.84 0.82
N MET A 56 8.63 -9.13 1.92
CA MET A 56 8.10 -7.79 2.15
C MET A 56 9.22 -6.75 2.16
N TYR A 57 8.94 -5.58 1.58
CA TYR A 57 9.69 -4.36 1.83
C TYR A 57 8.95 -3.53 2.89
N THR A 58 9.65 -2.62 3.56
CA THR A 58 9.03 -1.71 4.53
C THR A 58 9.05 -0.26 4.04
N THR A 59 8.05 0.53 4.41
CA THR A 59 8.04 1.99 4.19
C THR A 59 8.37 2.68 5.50
N THR A 60 9.53 3.35 5.58
CA THR A 60 10.07 3.88 6.84
C THR A 60 11.06 5.02 6.56
N SER A 61 11.33 5.89 7.53
CA SER A 61 12.47 6.82 7.50
C SER A 61 13.75 6.21 8.11
N ARG A 62 13.68 4.97 8.60
CA ARG A 62 14.78 4.24 9.25
C ARG A 62 15.13 2.96 8.49
N PRO A 63 15.84 3.06 7.36
CA PRO A 63 16.15 1.91 6.51
C PRO A 63 17.13 0.93 7.19
N ASP A 64 17.97 1.41 8.11
CA ASP A 64 18.80 0.61 9.00
C ASP A 64 17.98 -0.39 9.83
N VAL A 65 16.92 0.10 10.49
CA VAL A 65 16.01 -0.74 11.27
C VAL A 65 15.26 -1.71 10.35
N GLY A 66 14.81 -1.23 9.18
CA GLY A 66 14.15 -2.09 8.20
C GLY A 66 15.03 -3.26 7.74
N LYS A 67 16.33 -3.02 7.52
CA LYS A 67 17.29 -4.08 7.22
C LYS A 67 17.48 -5.04 8.40
N GLN A 68 17.63 -4.53 9.62
CA GLN A 68 17.79 -5.36 10.83
C GLN A 68 16.59 -6.29 11.06
N LEU A 69 15.37 -5.84 10.72
CA LEU A 69 14.14 -6.63 10.80
C LEU A 69 13.99 -7.66 9.66
N GLY A 70 14.91 -7.71 8.71
CA GLY A 70 14.91 -8.70 7.63
C GLY A 70 14.01 -8.38 6.43
N PHE A 71 13.54 -7.13 6.28
CA PHE A 71 12.82 -6.72 5.08
C PHE A 71 13.75 -6.74 3.86
N VAL A 72 13.24 -7.15 2.70
CA VAL A 72 14.05 -7.24 1.46
C VAL A 72 14.42 -5.87 0.88
N GLY A 73 13.79 -4.80 1.38
CA GLY A 73 14.06 -3.44 0.96
C GLY A 73 13.33 -2.42 1.82
N CYS A 74 13.74 -1.16 1.68
CA CYS A 74 13.12 -0.03 2.37
C CYS A 74 12.75 1.05 1.36
N LYS A 75 11.50 1.53 1.42
CA LYS A 75 11.04 2.73 0.72
C LYS A 75 11.02 3.88 1.71
N ILE A 76 11.82 4.90 1.45
CA ILE A 76 11.96 6.07 2.33
C ILE A 76 11.25 7.29 1.72
N PRO A 77 10.62 8.16 2.53
CA PRO A 77 9.89 9.32 2.03
C PRO A 77 10.86 10.36 1.45
N CYS A 78 10.39 11.12 0.47
CA CYS A 78 11.12 12.25 -0.09
C CYS A 78 10.77 13.53 0.73
N PRO A 79 11.71 14.12 1.48
CA PRO A 79 11.41 15.21 2.39
C PRO A 79 11.17 16.57 1.71
N PHE A 80 11.84 16.86 0.60
CA PHE A 80 11.74 18.16 -0.09
C PHE A 80 11.02 18.04 -1.43
N GLY A 81 10.11 18.98 -1.70
CA GLY A 81 9.29 19.02 -2.92
C GLY A 81 9.85 19.98 -3.98
N PRO A 82 9.22 20.05 -5.17
CA PRO A 82 9.64 20.98 -6.22
C PRO A 82 9.64 22.46 -5.79
N ALA A 83 8.80 22.84 -4.83
CA ALA A 83 8.75 24.21 -4.29
C ALA A 83 10.04 24.64 -3.56
N ASP A 84 10.85 23.69 -3.10
CA ASP A 84 12.14 23.94 -2.44
C ASP A 84 13.29 24.21 -3.45
N GLY A 85 12.99 24.13 -4.75
CA GLY A 85 13.94 24.39 -5.84
C GLY A 85 15.17 23.48 -5.83
N LEU A 86 16.27 23.96 -6.42
CA LEU A 86 17.53 23.22 -6.51
C LEU A 86 18.16 22.93 -5.14
N ALA A 87 17.90 23.78 -4.14
CA ALA A 87 18.39 23.56 -2.79
C ALA A 87 17.70 22.34 -2.14
N GLY A 88 16.37 22.23 -2.27
CA GLY A 88 15.64 21.03 -1.82
C GLY A 88 16.06 19.76 -2.56
N MET A 89 16.31 19.86 -3.87
CA MET A 89 16.82 18.73 -4.65
C MET A 89 18.18 18.24 -4.11
N ARG A 90 19.13 19.14 -3.84
CA ARG A 90 20.43 18.77 -3.25
C ARG A 90 20.27 18.10 -1.89
N LYS A 91 19.41 18.62 -1.03
CA LYS A 91 19.11 18.01 0.28
C LYS A 91 18.49 16.62 0.16
N ASN A 92 17.62 16.40 -0.83
CA ASN A 92 17.07 15.07 -1.11
C ASN A 92 18.18 14.09 -1.53
N VAL A 93 19.09 14.51 -2.42
CA VAL A 93 20.24 13.68 -2.83
C VAL A 93 21.10 13.30 -1.63
N GLU A 94 21.45 14.27 -0.78
CA GLU A 94 22.20 14.04 0.47
C GLU A 94 21.46 13.07 1.39
N TYR A 95 20.15 13.27 1.60
CA TYR A 95 19.32 12.39 2.44
C TYR A 95 19.29 10.94 1.94
N PHE A 96 19.15 10.73 0.62
CA PHE A 96 19.17 9.40 0.03
C PHE A 96 20.56 8.77 0.06
N GLN A 97 21.64 9.56 -0.11
CA GLN A 97 23.02 9.08 0.04
C GLN A 97 23.31 8.61 1.47
N GLN A 98 22.91 9.39 2.48
CA GLN A 98 23.04 8.99 3.90
C GLN A 98 22.25 7.72 4.19
N SER A 99 21.01 7.64 3.70
CA SER A 99 20.17 6.44 3.85
C SER A 99 20.81 5.20 3.21
N ARG A 100 21.50 5.36 2.07
CA ARG A 100 22.26 4.27 1.42
C ARG A 100 23.45 3.82 2.26
N GLN A 101 24.15 4.73 2.94
CA GLN A 101 25.30 4.38 3.77
C GLN A 101 24.92 3.59 5.03
N GLN A 102 23.66 3.68 5.46
CA GLN A 102 23.14 2.99 6.65
C GLN A 102 22.72 1.53 6.39
N VAL A 103 22.61 1.10 5.12
CA VAL A 103 22.13 -0.23 4.73
C VAL A 103 23.12 -0.98 3.86
#